data_AF-A0AAU6TT87-F1
#
_entry.id   AF-A0AAU6TT87-F1
#
_cell.length_a   1.000
_cell.length_b   1.000
_cell.length_c   1.000
_cell.angle_alpha   90.00
_cell.angle_beta   90.00
_cell.angle_gamma   90.00
#
_symmetry.space_group_name_H-M   'P 1'
#
loop_
_entity.id
_entity.type
_entity.pdbx_description
1 polymer ?
#
loop_
_entity_poly.entity_id
_entity_poly.type
_entity_poly.pdbx_seq_one_letter_code
_entity_poly.pdbx_strand_id
1 'polypeptide(L)' 'MLKHQHYKDRPVKLTFPDGSHGYIHTDRRCDVYYDLPPQVKIEARNEPQQKDESK' A
#
# COMPACT_ATOMS: atom_id res chain seq x y z
N MET A 1 9.86 -7.41 12.01
CA MET A 1 9.79 -6.40 10.93
C MET A 1 9.28 -7.05 9.66
N LEU A 2 8.26 -6.48 9.03
CA LEU A 2 7.69 -6.99 7.78
C LEU A 2 8.36 -6.29 6.60
N LYS A 3 8.73 -7.05 5.57
CA LYS A 3 9.31 -6.53 4.32
C LYS A 3 8.26 -6.65 3.21
N HIS A 4 7.99 -5.55 2.51
CA HIS A 4 7.16 -5.56 1.31
C HIS A 4 7.88 -4.86 0.17
N GLN A 5 7.75 -5.40 -1.05
CA GLN A 5 8.31 -4.78 -2.24
C GLN A 5 7.26 -3.88 -2.89
N HIS A 6 7.62 -2.61 -3.07
CA HIS A 6 6.74 -1.61 -3.66
C HIS A 6 7.13 -1.32 -5.10
N TYR A 7 6.13 -0.97 -5.91
CA TYR A 7 6.29 -0.62 -7.31
C TYR A 7 5.81 0.81 -7.54
N LYS A 8 6.42 1.49 -8.51
CA LYS A 8 6.00 2.83 -8.91
C LYS A 8 4.51 2.84 -9.27
N ASP A 9 3.80 3.87 -8.80
CA ASP A 9 2.37 4.11 -9.05
C ASP A 9 1.43 2.96 -8.64
N ARG A 10 1.92 2.01 -7.85
CA ARG A 10 1.11 0.93 -7.25
C ARG A 10 1.06 1.11 -5.73
N PRO A 11 0.11 1.91 -5.23
CA PRO A 11 -0.02 2.12 -3.81
C PRO A 11 -0.42 0.84 -3.09
N VAL A 12 0.13 0.68 -1.89
CA VAL A 12 -0.20 -0.40 -0.97
C VAL A 12 -1.10 0.17 0.11
N LYS A 13 -2.24 -0.48 0.35
CA LYS A 13 -3.20 -0.08 1.38
C LYS A 13 -2.81 -0.70 2.72
N LEU A 14 -2.80 0.11 3.76
CA LEU A 14 -2.75 -0.31 5.16
C LEU A 14 -4.16 -0.19 5.74
N THR A 15 -4.61 -1.25 6.40
CA THR A 15 -5.84 -1.22 7.19
C THR A 15 -5.48 -1.36 8.66
N PHE A 16 -5.77 -0.31 9.43
CA PHE A 16 -5.52 -0.24 10.86
C PHE A 16 -6.67 -0.89 11.66
N PRO A 17 -6.42 -1.30 12.92
CA PRO A 17 -7.43 -1.95 13.74
C PRO A 17 -8.63 -1.06 14.12
N ASP A 18 -8.50 0.26 14.02
CA ASP A 18 -9.61 1.22 14.18
C ASP A 18 -10.50 1.32 12.93
N GLY A 19 -10.19 0.56 11.88
CA GLY A 19 -10.89 0.60 10.59
C GLY A 19 -10.41 1.73 9.68
N SER A 20 -9.49 2.58 10.13
CA SER A 20 -8.88 3.61 9.29
C SER A 20 -7.94 3.01 8.25
N HIS A 21 -7.67 3.79 7.21
CA HIS A 21 -6.85 3.36 6.08
C HIS A 21 -5.72 4.34 5.81
N GLY A 22 -4.54 3.79 5.53
CA GLY A 22 -3.37 4.51 5.04
C GLY A 22 -2.92 3.97 3.69
N TYR A 23 -2.15 4.75 2.94
CA TYR A 23 -1.60 4.34 1.66
C TYR A 23 -0.11 4.65 1.61
N ILE A 24 0.71 3.67 1.21
CA ILE A 24 2.10 3.92 0.87
C ILE A 24 2.22 4.05 -0.63
N HIS A 25 2.67 5.23 -1.07
CA HIS A 25 3.07 5.52 -2.44
C HIS A 25 4.59 5.61 -2.52
N THR A 26 5.16 4.96 -3.53
CA THR A 26 6.58 5.04 -3.85
C THR A 26 6.75 5.49 -5.29
N ASP A 27 7.60 6.48 -5.54
CA ASP A 27 7.87 6.99 -6.89
C ASP A 27 8.78 6.05 -7.73
N ARG A 28 9.42 5.08 -7.06
CA ARG A 28 10.28 4.09 -7.69
C ARG A 28 10.11 2.73 -7.03
N ARG A 29 10.54 1.67 -7.72
CA ARG A 29 10.59 0.32 -7.14
C ARG A 29 11.58 0.32 -5.97
N CYS A 30 11.11 0.00 -4.78
CA CYS A 30 11.95 -0.11 -3.60
C CYS A 30 11.39 -1.15 -2.62
N ASP A 31 12.27 -1.65 -1.77
CA ASP A 31 11.86 -2.43 -0.62
C ASP A 31 11.55 -1.47 0.53
N VAL A 32 10.35 -1.61 1.12
CA VAL A 32 9.95 -0.82 2.27
C VAL A 32 9.78 -1.74 3.47
N TYR A 33 10.32 -1.30 4.60
CA TYR A 33 10.35 -2.02 5.85
C TYR A 33 9.45 -1.30 6.84
N TYR A 34 8.54 -2.06 7.45
CA TYR A 34 7.59 -1.51 8.41
C TYR A 34 7.74 -2.18 9.76
N ASP A 35 7.60 -1.36 10.81
CA ASP A 35 7.38 -1.80 12.18
C ASP A 35 5.96 -1.43 12.58
N LEU A 36 5.00 -2.22 12.11
CA LEU A 36 3.58 -2.01 12.36
C LEU A 36 3.08 -3.04 13.37
N PRO A 37 2.08 -2.68 14.20
CA PRO A 37 1.40 -3.63 15.07
C PRO A 37 0.85 -4.82 14.26
N PRO A 38 0.78 -6.03 14.85
CA PRO A 38 0.36 -7.25 14.15
C PRO A 38 -1.08 -7.23 13.65
N GLN A 39 -1.91 -6.29 14.14
CA GLN A 39 -3.29 -6.12 13.68
C GLN A 39 -3.40 -5.34 12.37
N VAL A 40 -2.32 -4.67 11.93
CA VAL A 40 -2.34 -3.91 10.68
C VAL A 40 -2.28 -4.86 9.50
N LYS A 41 -3.29 -4.80 8.63
CA LYS A 41 -3.34 -5.57 7.38
C LYS A 41 -2.71 -4.77 6.25
N ILE A 42 -1.91 -5.43 5.43
CA ILE A 42 -1.24 -4.83 4.29
C ILE A 42 -1.76 -5.49 3.02
N GLU A 43 -2.35 -4.70 2.14
CA GLU A 43 -2.95 -5.17 0.89
C GLU A 43 -2.25 -4.47 -0.28
N ALA A 44 -1.50 -5.23 -1.07
CA ALA A 44 -0.99 -4.73 -2.34
C ALA A 44 -2.16 -4.59 -3.30
N ARG A 45 -2.39 -3.37 -3.82
CA ARG A 45 -3.39 -3.17 -4.88
C ARG A 45 -2.83 -3.79 -6.16
N ASN A 46 -3.15 -5.05 -6.39
CA ASN A 46 -2.75 -5.80 -7.60
C ASN A 46 -3.64 -5.47 -8.81
N GLU A 47 -4.66 -4.63 -8.63
CA GLU A 47 -5.53 -4.21 -9.71
C GLU A 47 -4.84 -3.14 -10.56
N PRO A 48 -4.91 -3.21 -11.91
CA PRO A 48 -4.58 -2.06 -12.73
C PRO A 48 -5.44 -0.90 -12.23
N GLN A 49 -4.83 0.25 -11.95
CA GLN A 49 -5.58 1.50 -11.82
C GLN A 49 -6.50 1.59 -13.04
N GLN A 50 -7.80 1.31 -12.87
CA GLN A 50 -8.79 1.90 -13.74
C GLN A 50 -8.56 3.38 -13.59
N LYS A 51 -7.98 3.99 -14.63
CA LYS A 51 -8.02 5.43 -14.81
C LYS A 51 -9.49 5.80 -14.68
N ASP A 52 -9.85 6.49 -13.61
CA ASP A 52 -11.00 7.36 -13.64
C ASP A 52 -10.70 8.43 -14.69
N GLU A 53 -10.97 8.11 -15.96
CA GLU A 53 -11.32 9.11 -16.97
C GLU A 53 -12.72 9.61 -16.61
N SER A 54 -12.79 10.47 -15.58
CA SER A 54 -13.90 11.40 -15.48
C SER A 54 -13.63 12.54 -16.47
N LYS A 55 -14.29 12.49 -17.62
CA LYS A 55 -14.52 13.65 -18.47
C LYS A 55 -15.94 13.65 -19.03
#